data_AF-A0A1M7YDD3-F1
#
_entry.id   AF-A0A1M7YDD3-F1
#
_cell.length_a   1.000
_cell.length_b   1.000
_cell.length_c   1.000
_cell.angle_alpha   90.00
_cell.angle_beta   90.00
_cell.angle_gamma   90.00
#
_symmetry.space_group_name_H-M   'P 1'
#
loop_
_entity.id
_entity.type
_entity.pdbx_description
1 polymer ?
#
loop_
_entity_poly.entity_id
_entity_poly.type
_entity_poly.pdbx_seq_one_letter_code
_entity_poly.pdbx_strand_id
1 'polypeptide(L)'
;MCENKVLSQENIIVTAKEIQTILKDFRIGKKPLAKLLGWGETTIIRYIEGDIPTAEYSNKLKSIVEDPIYYYELLLENKDNLTNVAYRKTMQAVLEKMTERKINLIAQYMIYYTQGDLSPGYTQWLLYYSQGFSMALFDRELFEDDFNVNTENAPYISLYNSMKKHGVNLLEVPINRLTETEKNLINKILDTFCWYGPKTLKALSAFEKSNYRVSRDKDGRRIISKDLIKSQFKDILALYGIRGLNDIHKYPDSRFFDLRGI
;
A
#
# COMPACT_ATOMS: atom_id res chain seq x y z
N MET A 1 18.39 -28.16 3.54
CA MET A 1 17.40 -29.10 4.11
C MET A 1 16.07 -28.38 4.13
N CYS A 2 15.13 -28.82 3.28
CA CYS A 2 13.82 -28.22 3.18
C CYS A 2 12.96 -28.72 4.35
N GLU A 3 12.58 -27.84 5.25
CA GLU A 3 11.53 -28.12 6.23
C GLU A 3 10.19 -28.14 5.50
N ASN A 4 9.71 -29.34 5.17
CA ASN A 4 8.31 -29.57 4.85
C ASN A 4 7.48 -29.32 6.12
N LYS A 5 6.89 -28.13 6.22
CA LYS A 5 5.83 -27.85 7.19
C LYS A 5 4.60 -28.67 6.78
N VAL A 6 4.37 -29.76 7.48
CA VAL A 6 3.08 -30.48 7.46
C VAL A 6 2.02 -29.50 7.97
N LEU A 7 1.19 -28.98 7.05
CA LEU A 7 0.03 -28.16 7.40
C LEU A 7 -1.00 -29.08 8.06
N SER A 8 -1.27 -28.87 9.36
CA SER A 8 -2.38 -29.50 10.05
C SER A 8 -3.70 -29.14 9.36
N GLN A 9 -4.66 -30.07 9.29
CA GLN A 9 -5.96 -29.88 8.65
C GLN A 9 -6.73 -28.66 9.20
N GLU A 10 -6.46 -28.26 10.44
CA GLU A 10 -7.01 -27.06 11.11
C GLU A 10 -6.63 -25.74 10.40
N ASN A 11 -5.47 -25.69 9.71
CA ASN A 11 -5.06 -24.51 8.96
C ASN A 11 -5.68 -24.42 7.56
N ILE A 12 -6.41 -25.44 7.09
CA ILE A 12 -7.01 -25.46 5.76
C ILE A 12 -8.48 -25.02 5.81
N ILE A 13 -9.22 -25.46 6.83
CA ILE A 13 -10.65 -25.17 6.94
C ILE A 13 -10.89 -23.76 7.44
N VAL A 14 -11.81 -23.04 6.80
CA VAL A 14 -12.24 -21.71 7.25
C VAL A 14 -13.21 -21.84 8.41
N THR A 15 -13.05 -20.98 9.41
CA THR A 15 -13.86 -20.94 10.62
C THR A 15 -15.08 -20.03 10.44
N ALA A 16 -16.14 -20.30 11.20
CA ALA A 16 -17.31 -19.39 11.26
C ALA A 16 -16.89 -17.96 11.65
N LYS A 17 -15.86 -17.80 12.49
CA LYS A 17 -15.33 -16.49 12.90
C LYS A 17 -14.70 -15.74 11.71
N GLU A 18 -13.90 -16.42 10.91
CA GLU A 18 -13.32 -15.84 9.68
C GLU A 18 -14.42 -15.39 8.71
N ILE A 19 -15.46 -16.22 8.49
CA ILE A 19 -16.59 -15.84 7.64
C ILE A 19 -17.31 -14.60 8.21
N GLN A 20 -17.52 -14.54 9.52
CA GLN A 20 -18.13 -13.37 10.16
C GLN A 20 -17.27 -12.10 10.01
N THR A 21 -15.93 -12.23 10.02
CA THR A 21 -15.01 -11.14 9.69
C THR A 21 -15.24 -10.62 8.28
N ILE A 22 -15.38 -11.50 7.28
CA ILE A 22 -15.70 -11.10 5.89
C ILE A 22 -16.98 -10.27 5.83
N LEU A 23 -18.06 -10.75 6.45
CA LEU A 23 -19.36 -10.08 6.45
C LEU A 23 -19.28 -8.69 7.07
N LYS A 24 -18.49 -8.55 8.14
CA LYS A 24 -18.29 -7.30 8.86
C LYS A 24 -17.40 -6.33 8.07
N ASP A 25 -16.20 -6.76 7.69
CA ASP A 25 -15.18 -5.91 7.06
C ASP A 25 -15.66 -5.38 5.71
N PHE A 26 -16.33 -6.22 4.92
CA PHE A 26 -16.84 -5.84 3.60
C PHE A 26 -18.31 -5.43 3.60
N ARG A 27 -18.95 -5.36 4.77
CA ARG A 27 -20.35 -4.95 4.95
C ARG A 27 -21.34 -5.68 4.01
N ILE A 28 -21.07 -6.96 3.73
CA ILE A 28 -21.83 -7.81 2.82
C ILE A 28 -22.71 -8.79 3.61
N GLY A 29 -23.92 -9.05 3.14
CA GLY A 29 -24.83 -10.03 3.77
C GLY A 29 -24.47 -11.48 3.38
N LYS A 30 -24.91 -12.46 4.17
CA LYS A 30 -24.66 -13.90 3.92
C LYS A 30 -25.09 -14.35 2.52
N LYS A 31 -26.32 -14.02 2.12
CA LYS A 31 -26.87 -14.35 0.79
C LYS A 31 -26.15 -13.59 -0.34
N PRO A 32 -25.95 -12.26 -0.26
CA PRO A 32 -25.09 -11.55 -1.21
C PRO A 32 -23.69 -12.13 -1.36
N LEU A 33 -23.03 -12.51 -0.26
CA LEU A 33 -21.70 -13.14 -0.31
C LEU A 33 -21.75 -14.49 -1.05
N ALA A 34 -22.74 -15.33 -0.78
CA ALA A 34 -22.93 -16.57 -1.51
C ALA A 34 -23.10 -16.31 -3.02
N LYS A 35 -23.94 -15.35 -3.42
CA LYS A 35 -24.13 -14.95 -4.82
C LYS A 35 -22.87 -14.43 -5.47
N LEU A 36 -22.12 -13.58 -4.76
CA LEU A 36 -20.84 -13.05 -5.23
C LEU A 36 -19.85 -14.17 -5.56
N LEU A 37 -19.86 -15.25 -4.78
CA LEU A 37 -18.96 -16.38 -4.95
C LEU A 37 -19.44 -17.41 -5.98
N GLY A 38 -20.65 -17.25 -6.53
CA GLY A 38 -21.30 -18.21 -7.41
C GLY A 38 -21.85 -19.44 -6.68
N TRP A 39 -22.14 -19.31 -5.38
CA TRP A 39 -22.58 -20.41 -4.50
C TRP A 39 -24.08 -20.36 -4.22
N GLY A 40 -24.64 -21.49 -3.77
CA GLY A 40 -26.03 -21.56 -3.31
C GLY A 40 -26.30 -20.61 -2.14
N GLU A 41 -27.49 -19.98 -2.09
CA GLU A 41 -27.80 -18.91 -1.13
C GLU A 41 -27.64 -19.32 0.35
N THR A 42 -27.77 -20.62 0.65
CA THR A 42 -27.67 -21.18 2.00
C THR A 42 -26.26 -21.61 2.37
N THR A 43 -25.31 -21.67 1.42
CA THR A 43 -23.96 -22.18 1.65
C THR A 43 -23.23 -21.44 2.79
N ILE A 44 -23.21 -20.10 2.73
CA ILE A 44 -22.57 -19.27 3.78
C ILE A 44 -23.28 -19.42 5.14
N ILE A 45 -24.60 -19.61 5.12
CA ILE A 45 -25.40 -19.79 6.35
C ILE A 45 -24.99 -21.10 7.03
N ARG A 46 -24.97 -22.20 6.27
CA ARG A 46 -24.58 -23.53 6.73
C ARG A 46 -23.20 -23.55 7.38
N TYR A 47 -22.21 -22.89 6.75
CA TYR A 47 -20.86 -22.84 7.30
C TYR A 47 -20.73 -22.04 8.60
N ILE A 48 -21.57 -21.02 8.78
CA ILE A 48 -21.65 -20.30 10.05
C ILE A 48 -22.34 -21.16 11.14
N GLU A 49 -23.26 -22.04 10.75
CA GLU A 49 -24.02 -22.93 11.64
C GLU A 49 -23.28 -24.24 12.00
N GLY A 50 -22.12 -24.49 11.39
CA GLY A 50 -21.23 -25.59 11.77
C GLY A 50 -20.92 -26.60 10.67
N ASP A 51 -21.48 -26.44 9.47
CA ASP A 51 -21.13 -27.31 8.36
C ASP A 51 -19.68 -27.10 7.91
N ILE A 52 -19.00 -28.21 7.60
CA ILE A 52 -17.61 -28.21 7.19
C ILE A 52 -17.52 -27.88 5.68
N PRO A 53 -16.89 -26.77 5.28
CA PRO A 53 -16.68 -26.43 3.88
C PRO A 53 -15.67 -27.37 3.23
N THR A 54 -15.72 -27.48 1.89
CA THR A 54 -14.65 -28.14 1.14
C THR A 54 -13.35 -27.35 1.24
N ALA A 55 -12.22 -27.98 0.89
CA ALA A 55 -10.93 -27.29 0.83
C ALA A 55 -10.96 -26.13 -0.17
N GLU A 56 -11.59 -26.30 -1.33
CA GLU A 56 -11.76 -25.24 -2.33
C GLU A 56 -12.51 -24.03 -1.77
N TYR A 57 -13.64 -24.25 -1.09
CA TYR A 57 -14.47 -23.18 -0.54
C TYR A 57 -13.77 -22.50 0.64
N SER A 58 -13.08 -23.29 1.47
CA SER A 58 -12.26 -22.75 2.56
C SER A 58 -11.15 -21.86 2.04
N ASN A 59 -10.41 -22.30 1.01
CA ASN A 59 -9.34 -21.52 0.41
C ASN A 59 -9.87 -20.19 -0.14
N LYS A 60 -11.00 -20.21 -0.86
CA LYS A 60 -11.59 -18.98 -1.41
C LYS A 60 -11.99 -17.98 -0.32
N LEU A 61 -12.60 -18.45 0.77
CA LEU A 61 -12.96 -17.60 1.91
C LEU A 61 -11.73 -17.09 2.66
N LYS A 62 -10.69 -17.91 2.85
CA LYS A 62 -9.43 -17.47 3.47
C LYS A 62 -8.71 -16.42 2.64
N SER A 63 -8.67 -16.58 1.31
CA SER A 63 -8.11 -15.55 0.42
C SER A 63 -8.83 -14.21 0.58
N ILE A 64 -10.15 -14.21 0.80
CA ILE A 64 -10.92 -12.97 1.05
C ILE A 64 -10.56 -12.34 2.41
N VAL A 65 -10.34 -13.15 3.44
CA VAL A 65 -9.93 -12.66 4.77
C VAL A 65 -8.54 -12.04 4.72
N GLU A 66 -7.61 -12.68 4.01
CA GLU A 66 -6.20 -12.29 3.96
C GLU A 66 -5.93 -11.13 3.02
N ASP A 67 -6.73 -11.00 1.96
CA ASP A 67 -6.44 -10.10 0.83
C ASP A 67 -7.66 -9.29 0.38
N PRO A 68 -7.81 -8.04 0.85
CA PRO A 68 -8.87 -7.15 0.40
C PRO A 68 -8.86 -6.85 -1.10
N ILE A 69 -7.69 -6.93 -1.78
CA ILE A 69 -7.62 -6.70 -3.23
C ILE A 69 -8.25 -7.87 -3.97
N TYR A 70 -8.01 -9.10 -3.51
CA TYR A 70 -8.68 -10.29 -4.06
C TYR A 70 -10.21 -10.17 -3.93
N TYR A 71 -10.73 -9.67 -2.80
CA TYR A 71 -12.17 -9.40 -2.66
C TYR A 71 -12.67 -8.33 -3.64
N TYR A 72 -11.90 -7.25 -3.85
CA TYR A 72 -12.23 -6.20 -4.81
C TYR A 72 -12.31 -6.74 -6.24
N GLU A 73 -11.35 -7.57 -6.66
CA GLU A 73 -11.34 -8.22 -7.97
C GLU A 73 -12.60 -9.09 -8.16
N LEU A 74 -12.92 -9.94 -7.19
CA LEU A 74 -14.15 -10.75 -7.19
C LEU A 74 -15.42 -9.89 -7.33
N LEU A 75 -15.45 -8.75 -6.64
CA LEU A 75 -16.56 -7.81 -6.66
C LEU A 75 -16.75 -7.17 -8.04
N LEU A 76 -15.67 -6.80 -8.72
CA LEU A 76 -15.74 -6.26 -10.07
C LEU A 76 -16.22 -7.30 -11.08
N GLU A 77 -15.70 -8.53 -10.98
CA GLU A 77 -16.06 -9.64 -11.86
C GLU A 77 -17.53 -10.07 -11.73
N ASN A 78 -18.07 -10.02 -10.52
CA ASN A 78 -19.39 -10.58 -10.19
C ASN A 78 -20.42 -9.52 -9.79
N LYS A 79 -20.20 -8.25 -10.14
CA LYS A 79 -21.06 -7.12 -9.74
C LYS A 79 -22.54 -7.32 -10.11
N ASP A 80 -22.81 -7.96 -11.24
CA ASP A 80 -24.16 -8.17 -11.79
C ASP A 80 -24.97 -9.20 -10.99
N ASN A 81 -24.31 -9.99 -10.12
CA ASN A 81 -24.97 -10.93 -9.21
C ASN A 81 -25.53 -10.24 -7.95
N LEU A 82 -25.24 -8.95 -7.75
CA LEU A 82 -25.63 -8.16 -6.60
C LEU A 82 -26.67 -7.09 -6.97
N THR A 83 -27.47 -6.69 -5.99
CA THR A 83 -28.28 -5.48 -6.15
C THR A 83 -27.37 -4.24 -6.14
N ASN A 84 -27.78 -3.17 -6.83
CA ASN A 84 -27.03 -1.92 -6.85
C ASN A 84 -26.69 -1.38 -5.45
N VAL A 85 -27.62 -1.52 -4.50
CA VAL A 85 -27.42 -1.10 -3.11
C VAL A 85 -26.37 -1.98 -2.41
N ALA A 86 -26.43 -3.30 -2.58
CA ALA A 86 -25.45 -4.22 -2.00
C ALA A 86 -24.06 -3.99 -2.59
N TYR A 87 -23.95 -3.86 -3.92
CA TYR A 87 -22.70 -3.57 -4.62
C TYR A 87 -22.05 -2.29 -4.12
N ARG A 88 -22.78 -1.16 -4.10
CA ARG A 88 -22.23 0.13 -3.64
C ARG A 88 -21.73 0.07 -2.20
N LYS A 89 -22.52 -0.54 -1.31
CA LYS A 89 -22.16 -0.66 0.11
C LYS A 89 -20.88 -1.48 0.32
N THR A 90 -20.76 -2.60 -0.38
CA THR A 90 -19.60 -3.48 -0.23
C THR A 90 -18.38 -2.94 -0.97
N MET A 91 -18.58 -2.26 -2.09
CA MET A 91 -17.53 -1.55 -2.83
C MET A 91 -16.87 -0.47 -1.96
N GLN A 92 -17.69 0.36 -1.31
CA GLN A 92 -17.18 1.36 -0.37
C GLN A 92 -16.36 0.70 0.76
N ALA A 93 -16.87 -0.41 1.33
CA ALA A 93 -16.21 -1.09 2.43
C ALA A 93 -14.84 -1.68 2.03
N VAL A 94 -14.72 -2.30 0.85
CA VAL A 94 -13.44 -2.83 0.39
C VAL A 94 -12.43 -1.72 0.08
N LEU A 95 -12.87 -0.60 -0.52
CA LEU A 95 -11.99 0.55 -0.76
C LEU A 95 -11.49 1.17 0.55
N GLU A 96 -12.36 1.31 1.55
CA GLU A 96 -11.99 1.73 2.91
C GLU A 96 -10.96 0.78 3.53
N LYS A 97 -11.16 -0.54 3.38
CA LYS A 97 -10.26 -1.57 3.91
C LYS A 97 -8.89 -1.55 3.24
N MET A 98 -8.84 -1.47 1.91
CA MET A 98 -7.60 -1.41 1.13
C MET A 98 -6.78 -0.14 1.45
N THR A 99 -7.47 0.96 1.75
CA THR A 99 -6.86 2.25 2.12
C THR A 99 -6.90 2.51 3.63
N GLU A 100 -7.04 1.47 4.45
CA GLU A 100 -7.07 1.58 5.92
C GLU A 100 -5.75 2.17 6.42
N ARG A 101 -4.63 1.64 5.91
CA ARG A 101 -3.29 2.16 6.17
C ARG A 101 -3.04 3.45 5.40
N LYS A 102 -2.48 4.46 6.07
CA LYS A 102 -2.23 5.79 5.47
C LYS A 102 -1.32 5.72 4.24
N ILE A 103 -0.30 4.86 4.24
CA ILE A 103 0.58 4.65 3.09
C ILE A 103 -0.17 4.14 1.84
N ASN A 104 -1.15 3.25 2.01
CA ASN A 104 -1.95 2.71 0.91
C ASN A 104 -2.84 3.80 0.30
N LEU A 105 -3.46 4.63 1.16
CA LEU A 105 -4.24 5.78 0.72
C LEU A 105 -3.40 6.76 -0.11
N ILE A 106 -2.19 7.07 0.36
CA ILE A 106 -1.27 7.98 -0.34
C ILE A 106 -0.80 7.38 -1.65
N ALA A 107 -0.42 6.10 -1.66
CA ALA A 107 -0.02 5.42 -2.89
C ALA A 107 -1.15 5.44 -3.94
N GLN A 108 -2.39 5.19 -3.53
CA GLN A 108 -3.56 5.29 -4.41
C GLN A 108 -3.81 6.70 -4.90
N TYR A 109 -3.64 7.71 -4.04
CA TYR A 109 -3.72 9.11 -4.46
C TYR A 109 -2.62 9.49 -5.46
N MET A 110 -1.38 8.99 -5.28
CA MET A 110 -0.30 9.20 -6.25
C MET A 110 -0.64 8.57 -7.61
N ILE A 111 -1.10 7.32 -7.62
CA ILE A 111 -1.54 6.62 -8.83
C ILE A 111 -2.67 7.38 -9.53
N TYR A 112 -3.63 7.90 -8.77
CA TYR A 112 -4.71 8.73 -9.31
C TYR A 112 -4.17 10.02 -9.96
N TYR A 113 -3.32 10.75 -9.25
CA TYR A 113 -2.76 12.01 -9.73
C TYR A 113 -1.93 11.82 -11.02
N THR A 114 -1.18 10.72 -11.11
CA THR A 114 -0.38 10.38 -12.30
C THR A 114 -1.15 9.58 -13.35
N GLN A 115 -2.48 9.43 -13.21
CA GLN A 115 -3.33 8.68 -14.15
C GLN A 115 -2.87 7.24 -14.40
N GLY A 116 -2.32 6.58 -13.38
CA GLY A 116 -1.83 5.20 -13.47
C GLY A 116 -0.38 5.05 -13.95
N ASP A 117 0.32 6.12 -14.29
CA ASP A 117 1.70 6.07 -14.82
C ASP A 117 2.78 5.87 -13.73
N LEU A 118 2.58 4.87 -12.86
CA LEU A 118 3.53 4.50 -11.82
C LEU A 118 3.74 2.99 -11.78
N SER A 119 5.01 2.59 -11.68
CA SER A 119 5.37 1.21 -11.37
C SER A 119 5.45 0.99 -9.85
N PRO A 120 5.39 -0.26 -9.36
CA PRO A 120 5.57 -0.57 -7.94
C PRO A 120 6.86 0.03 -7.37
N GLY A 121 7.99 -0.17 -8.06
CA GLY A 121 9.29 0.33 -7.60
C GLY A 121 9.41 1.85 -7.64
N TYR A 122 8.79 2.51 -8.62
CA TYR A 122 8.81 3.98 -8.72
C TYR A 122 8.02 4.62 -7.56
N THR A 123 6.85 4.05 -7.27
CA THR A 123 5.98 4.46 -6.15
C THR A 123 6.72 4.44 -4.82
N GLN A 124 7.60 3.45 -4.60
CA GLN A 124 8.38 3.36 -3.36
C GLN A 124 9.27 4.59 -3.13
N TRP A 125 9.93 5.09 -4.17
CA TRP A 125 10.83 6.25 -4.03
C TRP A 125 10.04 7.55 -3.87
N LEU A 126 8.92 7.69 -4.57
CA LEU A 126 8.03 8.84 -4.40
C LEU A 126 7.45 8.92 -2.98
N LEU A 127 7.07 7.78 -2.40
CA LEU A 127 6.66 7.69 -0.99
C LEU A 127 7.80 8.05 -0.04
N TYR A 128 9.02 7.57 -0.31
CA TYR A 128 10.20 7.88 0.50
C TYR A 128 10.50 9.39 0.51
N TYR A 129 10.52 10.03 -0.66
CA TYR A 129 10.71 11.48 -0.76
C TYR A 129 9.57 12.24 -0.09
N SER A 130 8.32 11.79 -0.26
CA SER A 130 7.17 12.40 0.41
C SER A 130 7.28 12.34 1.93
N GLN A 131 7.66 11.19 2.50
CA GLN A 131 7.88 11.04 3.94
C GLN A 131 9.04 11.93 4.43
N GLY A 132 10.19 11.90 3.73
CA GLY A 132 11.38 12.67 4.10
C GLY A 132 11.13 14.17 4.12
N PHE A 133 10.53 14.72 3.05
CA PHE A 133 10.18 16.14 2.99
C PHE A 133 9.09 16.53 3.98
N SER A 134 8.10 15.65 4.24
CA SER A 134 7.07 15.92 5.26
C SER A 134 7.71 16.12 6.64
N MET A 135 8.59 15.20 7.03
CA MET A 135 9.27 15.23 8.33
C MET A 135 10.25 16.40 8.46
N ALA A 136 10.89 16.81 7.36
CA ALA A 136 11.85 17.90 7.39
C ALA A 136 11.21 19.30 7.33
N LEU A 137 10.17 19.49 6.51
CA LEU A 137 9.50 20.78 6.33
C LEU A 137 8.43 21.06 7.39
N PHE A 138 7.71 20.03 7.84
CA PHE A 138 6.54 20.18 8.71
C PHE A 138 6.69 19.50 10.07
N ASP A 139 7.84 18.88 10.33
CA ASP A 139 8.13 18.12 11.55
C ASP A 139 7.07 17.02 11.83
N ARG A 140 6.45 16.48 10.77
CA ARG A 140 5.35 15.51 10.84
C ARG A 140 5.61 14.32 9.94
N GLU A 141 5.27 13.12 10.41
CA GLU A 141 5.23 11.92 9.58
C GLU A 141 4.02 11.95 8.64
N LEU A 142 4.21 11.56 7.39
CA LEU A 142 3.14 11.43 6.41
C LEU A 142 2.37 10.10 6.61
N PHE A 143 3.07 9.05 7.03
CA PHE A 143 2.53 7.74 7.40
C PHE A 143 3.45 7.02 8.40
N GLU A 144 2.92 5.96 9.03
CA GLU A 144 3.58 5.24 10.13
C GLU A 144 4.61 4.18 9.68
N ASP A 145 4.59 3.74 8.42
CA ASP A 145 5.50 2.70 7.92
C ASP A 145 6.98 3.09 8.03
N ASP A 146 7.80 2.14 8.50
CA ASP A 146 9.25 2.27 8.57
C ASP A 146 9.93 1.95 7.24
N PHE A 147 11.09 2.57 7.00
CA PHE A 147 11.95 2.24 5.88
C PHE A 147 12.60 0.88 6.12
N ASN A 148 12.24 -0.14 5.33
CA ASN A 148 12.89 -1.45 5.35
C ASN A 148 14.14 -1.53 4.46
N VAL A 149 15.20 -2.14 4.98
CA VAL A 149 16.41 -2.51 4.21
C VAL A 149 16.28 -3.96 3.76
N ASN A 150 16.03 -4.16 2.47
CA ASN A 150 15.75 -5.47 1.86
C ASN A 150 16.42 -5.63 0.49
N THR A 151 16.37 -6.85 -0.04
CA THR A 151 16.99 -7.23 -1.33
C THR A 151 16.30 -6.61 -2.55
N GLU A 152 15.00 -6.32 -2.46
CA GLU A 152 14.24 -5.64 -3.52
C GLU A 152 14.57 -4.15 -3.62
N ASN A 153 15.30 -3.60 -2.64
CA ASN A 153 15.59 -2.18 -2.50
C ASN A 153 14.30 -1.33 -2.50
N ALA A 154 13.25 -1.84 -1.87
CA ALA A 154 11.94 -1.21 -1.76
C ALA A 154 11.69 -0.74 -0.31
N PRO A 155 11.72 0.57 -0.02
CA PRO A 155 11.52 1.12 1.32
C PRO A 155 10.31 0.54 2.07
N TYR A 156 9.17 0.33 1.40
CA TYR A 156 7.92 -0.13 2.03
C TYR A 156 7.51 -1.48 1.44
N ILE A 157 8.21 -2.53 1.87
CA ILE A 157 8.22 -3.85 1.21
C ILE A 157 6.84 -4.50 1.11
N SER A 158 6.00 -4.36 2.14
CA SER A 158 4.66 -4.93 2.16
C SER A 158 3.77 -4.32 1.07
N LEU A 159 3.81 -3.00 0.89
CA LEU A 159 3.10 -2.30 -0.18
C LEU A 159 3.67 -2.69 -1.56
N TYR A 160 5.00 -2.69 -1.71
CA TYR A 160 5.65 -3.08 -2.96
C TYR A 160 5.24 -4.49 -3.42
N ASN A 161 5.23 -5.47 -2.51
CA ASN A 161 4.83 -6.84 -2.83
C ASN A 161 3.35 -6.93 -3.21
N SER A 162 2.49 -6.19 -2.51
CA SER A 162 1.06 -6.10 -2.85
C SER A 162 0.87 -5.52 -4.26
N MET A 163 1.53 -4.42 -4.60
CA MET A 163 1.48 -3.83 -5.95
C MET A 163 2.06 -4.76 -7.03
N LYS A 164 3.11 -5.53 -6.72
CA LYS A 164 3.63 -6.55 -7.65
C LYS A 164 2.64 -7.68 -7.91
N LYS A 165 1.94 -8.13 -6.86
CA LYS A 165 0.99 -9.25 -6.94
C LYS A 165 -0.25 -8.88 -7.75
N HIS A 166 -0.81 -7.69 -7.54
CA HIS A 166 -2.10 -7.28 -8.13
C HIS A 166 -1.99 -6.30 -9.30
N GLY A 167 -0.78 -5.81 -9.58
CA GLY A 167 -0.59 -4.68 -10.48
C GLY A 167 -0.91 -3.34 -9.84
N VAL A 168 -0.78 -2.28 -10.64
CA VAL A 168 -1.03 -0.90 -10.22
C VAL A 168 -2.37 -0.46 -10.80
N ASN A 169 -3.44 -0.82 -10.11
CA ASN A 169 -4.80 -0.49 -10.55
C ASN A 169 -5.21 0.87 -9.99
N LEU A 170 -5.80 1.71 -10.86
CA LEU A 170 -6.45 2.94 -10.44
C LEU A 170 -7.75 2.61 -9.73
N LEU A 171 -7.85 2.98 -8.46
CA LEU A 171 -9.05 2.77 -7.65
C LEU A 171 -9.81 4.08 -7.46
N GLU A 172 -11.10 3.99 -7.12
CA GLU A 172 -11.85 5.12 -6.59
C GLU A 172 -11.24 5.53 -5.23
N VAL A 173 -10.42 6.60 -5.25
CA VAL A 173 -9.70 7.05 -4.05
C VAL A 173 -10.64 7.87 -3.15
N PRO A 174 -10.73 7.58 -1.85
CA PRO A 174 -11.40 8.47 -0.90
C PRO A 174 -10.52 9.69 -0.60
N ILE A 175 -10.44 10.63 -1.55
CA ILE A 175 -9.58 11.83 -1.52
C ILE A 175 -9.86 12.73 -0.30
N ASN A 176 -11.08 12.63 0.26
CA ASN A 176 -11.50 13.35 1.47
C ASN A 176 -10.74 12.91 2.75
N ARG A 177 -10.00 11.80 2.73
CA ARG A 177 -9.19 11.31 3.87
C ARG A 177 -7.76 11.88 3.89
N LEU A 178 -7.40 12.71 2.90
CA LEU A 178 -6.15 13.47 2.88
C LEU A 178 -6.43 14.94 3.17
N THR A 179 -5.59 15.53 4.01
CA THR A 179 -5.60 16.98 4.28
C THR A 179 -5.02 17.75 3.09
N GLU A 180 -5.36 19.04 2.97
CA GLU A 180 -4.81 19.89 1.90
C GLU A 180 -3.28 20.01 1.96
N THR A 181 -2.69 20.06 3.17
CA THR A 181 -1.23 20.06 3.33
C THR A 181 -0.59 18.79 2.80
N GLU A 182 -1.20 17.62 3.05
CA GLU A 182 -0.72 16.33 2.54
C GLU A 182 -0.82 16.30 1.00
N LYS A 183 -1.97 16.70 0.44
CA LYS A 183 -2.15 16.74 -1.02
C LYS A 183 -1.15 17.68 -1.68
N ASN A 184 -0.97 18.89 -1.15
CA ASN A 184 -0.02 19.87 -1.71
C ASN A 184 1.42 19.34 -1.69
N LEU A 185 1.83 18.67 -0.61
CA LEU A 185 3.14 18.03 -0.56
C LEU A 185 3.25 16.92 -1.60
N ILE A 186 2.29 15.99 -1.63
CA ILE A 186 2.32 14.85 -2.55
C ILE A 186 2.35 15.32 -4.00
N ASN A 187 1.44 16.22 -4.39
CA ASN A 187 1.39 16.80 -5.73
C ASN A 187 2.73 17.44 -6.07
N LYS A 188 3.32 18.23 -5.16
CA LYS A 188 4.60 18.87 -5.43
C LYS A 188 5.75 17.86 -5.60
N ILE A 189 5.75 16.77 -4.82
CA ILE A 189 6.73 15.69 -4.99
C ILE A 189 6.55 15.05 -6.36
N LEU A 190 5.32 14.73 -6.77
CA LEU A 190 5.04 14.15 -8.08
C LEU A 190 5.46 15.12 -9.21
N ASP A 191 5.01 16.37 -9.18
CA ASP A 191 5.33 17.40 -10.17
C ASP A 191 6.84 17.68 -10.29
N THR A 192 7.62 17.33 -9.27
CA THR A 192 9.08 17.51 -9.25
C THR A 192 9.80 16.22 -9.67
N PHE A 193 9.57 15.13 -8.95
CA PHE A 193 10.32 13.89 -9.11
C PHE A 193 9.86 13.08 -10.31
N CYS A 194 8.63 13.28 -10.82
CA CYS A 194 8.14 12.55 -12.00
C CYS A 194 8.92 12.87 -13.29
N TRP A 195 9.58 14.04 -13.35
CA TRP A 195 10.51 14.39 -14.43
C TRP A 195 11.79 13.53 -14.46
N TYR A 196 12.07 12.81 -13.38
CA TYR A 196 13.25 11.99 -13.21
C TYR A 196 12.88 10.51 -13.22
N GLY A 197 13.40 9.75 -14.18
CA GLY A 197 13.11 8.32 -14.25
C GLY A 197 13.57 7.53 -13.00
N PRO A 198 13.05 6.31 -12.78
CA PRO A 198 13.34 5.50 -11.60
C PRO A 198 14.83 5.25 -11.32
N LYS A 199 15.67 5.22 -12.36
CA LYS A 199 17.12 5.07 -12.25
C LYS A 199 17.75 6.26 -11.51
N THR A 200 17.29 7.48 -11.79
CA THR A 200 17.77 8.70 -11.13
C THR A 200 17.41 8.69 -9.66
N LEU A 201 16.16 8.40 -9.31
CA LEU A 201 15.73 8.34 -7.91
C LEU A 201 16.49 7.26 -7.12
N LYS A 202 16.75 6.11 -7.75
CA LYS A 202 17.57 5.06 -7.14
C LYS A 202 19.00 5.56 -6.84
N ALA A 203 19.61 6.31 -7.76
CA ALA A 203 20.96 6.86 -7.59
C ALA A 203 21.01 7.95 -6.51
N LEU A 204 20.04 8.88 -6.50
CA LEU A 204 19.87 9.88 -5.44
C LEU A 204 19.77 9.19 -4.06
N SER A 205 18.88 8.20 -3.97
CA SER A 205 18.69 7.45 -2.72
C SER A 205 19.95 6.73 -2.24
N ALA A 206 20.80 6.23 -3.15
CA ALA A 206 22.02 5.53 -2.78
C ALA A 206 23.04 6.49 -2.16
N PHE A 207 23.13 7.72 -2.67
CA PHE A 207 23.97 8.75 -2.08
C PHE A 207 23.49 9.13 -0.68
N GLU A 208 22.20 9.42 -0.53
CA GLU A 208 21.59 9.82 0.74
C GLU A 208 21.82 8.76 1.84
N LYS A 209 21.75 7.48 1.46
CA LYS A 209 21.88 6.34 2.37
C LYS A 209 23.31 5.95 2.72
N SER A 210 24.31 6.56 2.10
CA SER A 210 25.72 6.17 2.30
C SER A 210 26.15 6.20 3.78
N ASN A 211 25.50 7.04 4.59
CA ASN A 211 25.78 7.20 6.01
C ASN A 211 24.70 6.60 6.93
N TYR A 212 23.71 5.90 6.38
CA TYR A 212 22.60 5.41 7.18
C TYR A 212 22.99 4.21 8.04
N ARG A 213 22.75 4.33 9.35
CA ARG A 213 22.87 3.21 10.29
C ARG A 213 21.62 2.37 10.23
N VAL A 214 21.81 1.06 10.08
CA VAL A 214 20.72 0.08 10.03
C VAL A 214 20.42 -0.40 11.44
N SER A 215 19.15 -0.32 11.85
CA SER A 215 18.63 -0.89 13.09
C SER A 215 17.66 -2.05 12.79
N ARG A 216 16.97 -2.56 13.80
CA ARG A 216 15.93 -3.60 13.65
C ARG A 216 14.62 -3.16 14.30
N ASP A 217 13.51 -3.51 13.67
CA ASP A 217 12.17 -3.35 14.24
C ASP A 217 11.83 -4.47 15.25
N LYS A 218 10.59 -4.44 15.78
CA LYS A 218 10.09 -5.43 16.74
C LYS A 218 10.05 -6.85 16.18
N ASP A 219 9.92 -6.99 14.85
CA ASP A 219 9.89 -8.26 14.13
C ASP A 219 11.29 -8.70 13.67
N GLY A 220 12.34 -7.98 14.07
CA GLY A 220 13.73 -8.25 13.70
C GLY A 220 14.10 -7.83 12.27
N ARG A 221 13.20 -7.16 11.53
CA ARG A 221 13.47 -6.68 10.17
C ARG A 221 14.42 -5.50 10.22
N ARG A 222 15.33 -5.44 9.25
CA ARG A 222 16.31 -4.35 9.14
C ARG A 222 15.60 -3.08 8.69
N ILE A 223 15.77 -1.98 9.43
CA ILE A 223 15.14 -0.69 9.14
C ILE A 223 16.13 0.47 9.22
N ILE A 224 15.77 1.60 8.61
CA ILE A 224 16.39 2.91 8.85
C ILE A 224 15.44 3.74 9.72
N SER A 225 15.94 4.34 10.80
CA SER A 225 15.09 5.15 11.68
C SER A 225 14.60 6.41 10.97
N LYS A 226 13.38 6.82 11.28
CA LYS A 226 12.78 8.05 10.74
C LYS A 226 13.53 9.30 11.18
N ASP A 227 14.11 9.31 12.38
CA ASP A 227 14.94 10.43 12.85
C ASP A 227 16.17 10.66 11.96
N LEU A 228 16.80 9.58 11.50
CA LEU A 228 17.95 9.64 10.61
C LEU A 228 17.54 10.14 9.22
N ILE A 229 16.42 9.65 8.69
CA ILE A 229 15.83 10.15 7.43
C ILE A 229 15.49 11.63 7.57
N LYS A 230 14.86 12.03 8.67
CA LYS A 230 14.50 13.42 8.97
C LYS A 230 15.73 14.32 9.03
N SER A 231 16.80 13.88 9.71
CA SER A 231 18.07 14.60 9.79
C SER A 231 18.66 14.79 8.39
N GLN A 232 18.74 13.71 7.60
CA GLN A 232 19.28 13.77 6.24
C GLN A 232 18.48 14.73 5.36
N PHE A 233 17.16 14.72 5.45
CA PHE A 233 16.34 15.66 4.69
C PHE A 233 16.47 17.10 5.20
N LYS A 234 16.65 17.33 6.51
CA LYS A 234 16.99 18.68 7.03
C LYS A 234 18.33 19.18 6.47
N ASP A 235 19.33 18.31 6.34
CA ASP A 235 20.60 18.65 5.71
C ASP A 235 20.42 18.98 4.22
N ILE A 236 19.58 18.23 3.50
CA ILE A 236 19.17 18.56 2.12
C ILE A 236 18.49 19.94 2.08
N LEU A 237 17.55 20.23 2.99
CA LEU A 237 16.89 21.53 3.01
C LEU A 237 17.90 22.68 3.17
N ALA A 238 18.86 22.53 4.08
CA ALA A 238 19.89 23.52 4.33
C ALA A 238 20.85 23.67 3.13
N LEU A 239 21.35 22.56 2.59
CA LEU A 239 22.34 22.54 1.50
C LEU A 239 21.80 23.17 0.21
N TYR A 240 20.52 22.92 -0.12
CA TYR A 240 19.90 23.42 -1.35
C TYR A 240 19.02 24.67 -1.14
N GLY A 241 19.01 25.24 0.07
CA GLY A 241 18.21 26.41 0.39
C GLY A 241 16.71 26.23 0.11
N ILE A 242 16.16 25.08 0.54
CA ILE A 242 14.74 24.72 0.37
C ILE A 242 13.97 25.20 1.60
N ARG A 243 13.13 26.22 1.43
CA ARG A 243 12.37 26.85 2.53
C ARG A 243 10.90 26.45 2.56
N GLY A 244 10.43 25.77 1.51
CA GLY A 244 9.05 25.31 1.40
C GLY A 244 8.85 24.45 0.16
N LEU A 245 7.60 24.07 -0.08
CA LEU A 245 7.22 23.15 -1.17
C LEU A 245 7.74 23.60 -2.54
N ASN A 246 7.64 24.90 -2.85
CA ASN A 246 8.04 25.43 -4.14
C ASN A 246 9.54 25.25 -4.43
N ASP A 247 10.38 25.14 -3.40
CA ASP A 247 11.82 25.00 -3.55
C ASP A 247 12.28 23.54 -3.71
N ILE A 248 11.40 22.54 -3.55
CA ILE A 248 11.78 21.11 -3.53
C ILE A 248 12.58 20.70 -4.78
N HIS A 249 12.25 21.27 -5.95
CA HIS A 249 12.93 21.03 -7.23
C HIS A 249 14.43 21.29 -7.20
N LYS A 250 14.90 22.23 -6.37
CA LYS A 250 16.34 22.56 -6.27
C LYS A 250 17.19 21.33 -5.95
N TYR A 251 16.67 20.39 -5.16
CA TYR A 251 17.42 19.19 -4.81
C TYR A 251 17.70 18.27 -6.01
N PRO A 252 16.67 17.66 -6.66
CA PRO A 252 16.92 16.76 -7.77
C PRO A 252 17.51 17.50 -8.98
N ASP A 253 17.17 18.77 -9.22
CA ASP A 253 17.73 19.55 -10.33
C ASP A 253 19.24 19.71 -10.20
N SER A 254 19.74 20.15 -9.06
CA SER A 254 21.19 20.29 -8.84
C SER A 254 21.89 18.93 -8.87
N ARG A 255 21.28 17.90 -8.27
CA ARG A 255 21.93 16.59 -8.13
C ARG A 255 21.92 15.72 -9.35
N PHE A 256 20.98 15.95 -10.26
CA PHE A 256 20.97 15.27 -11.53
C PHE A 256 22.21 15.58 -12.37
N PHE A 257 22.68 16.84 -12.36
CA PHE A 257 23.90 17.26 -13.06
C PHE A 257 25.14 16.53 -12.49
N ASP A 258 25.31 16.55 -11.17
CA ASP A 258 26.39 15.83 -10.48
C ASP A 258 26.40 14.32 -10.82
N LEU A 259 25.21 13.69 -10.87
CA LEU A 259 25.07 12.26 -11.17
C LEU A 259 25.40 11.89 -12.62
N ARG A 260 25.24 12.84 -13.56
CA ARG A 260 25.63 12.64 -14.97
C ARG A 260 27.07 13.04 -15.26
N GLY A 261 27.76 13.67 -14.29
CA GLY A 261 29.10 14.21 -14.49
C GLY A 261 29.13 15.36 -15.51
N ILE A 262 28.06 16.15 -15.57
CA ILE A 262 27.90 17.32 -16.44
C ILE A 262 27.77 18.56 -15.56
#